data_AF-A0A1B0DPS1-F1
#
_entry.id   AF-A0A1B0DPS1-F1
#
_cell.length_a   1.000
_cell.length_b   1.000
_cell.length_c   1.000
_cell.angle_alpha   90.00
_cell.angle_beta   90.00
_cell.angle_gamma   90.00
#
_symmetry.space_group_name_H-M   'P 1'
#
loop_
_entity.id
_entity.type
_entity.pdbx_description
1 polymer ?
#
loop_
_entity_poly.entity_id
_entity_poly.type
_entity_poly.pdbx_seq_one_letter_code
_entity_poly.pdbx_strand_id
1 'polypeptide(L)'
;MAWGELFLFWSISQSPVLLALVAGQSAAIMENVSDDVIVGRCIAVLKGIFGNSAVPQPRETVVTSFVSVGSSGSDYDLLAAPVTPQSASTSGTPTEDSKEMPRLFFAGEHTIRNYPATVHGAFLSGLREAGRIADYLLGFPNTYPEEPKQEPSTSSAN
;
A
#
# COMPACT_ATOMS: atom_id res chain seq x y z
N MET A 1 -15.43 7.76 22.19
CA MET A 1 -15.49 6.27 22.13
C MET A 1 -15.26 5.90 20.67
N ALA A 2 -14.08 5.39 20.32
CA ALA A 2 -13.71 5.13 18.92
C ALA A 2 -14.09 3.69 18.54
N TRP A 3 -14.91 3.54 17.49
CA TRP A 3 -15.61 2.31 17.07
C TRP A 3 -14.72 1.26 16.36
N GLY A 4 -13.45 1.08 16.76
CA GLY A 4 -12.53 0.18 16.06
C GLY A 4 -11.41 -0.45 16.89
N GLU A 5 -11.45 -0.30 18.22
CA GLU A 5 -10.46 -0.91 19.11
C GLU A 5 -10.88 -2.35 19.46
N LEU A 6 -10.07 -3.34 19.05
CA LEU A 6 -10.19 -4.74 19.46
C LEU A 6 -11.57 -5.36 19.18
N PHE A 7 -12.10 -5.09 17.98
CA PHE A 7 -13.48 -5.43 17.63
C PHE A 7 -13.66 -6.88 17.15
N LEU A 8 -12.57 -7.57 16.80
CA LEU A 8 -12.60 -8.96 16.33
C LEU A 8 -11.46 -9.76 16.96
N PHE A 9 -11.80 -10.95 17.46
CA PHE A 9 -10.85 -11.95 17.95
C PHE A 9 -10.97 -13.23 17.11
N TRP A 10 -9.83 -13.75 16.65
CA TRP A 10 -9.80 -14.95 15.80
C TRP A 10 -8.83 -16.00 16.34
N SER A 11 -9.28 -17.26 16.37
CA SER A 11 -8.44 -18.42 16.65
C SER A 11 -8.11 -19.10 15.32
N ILE A 12 -6.86 -18.96 14.89
CA ILE A 12 -6.41 -19.32 13.54
C ILE A 12 -5.59 -20.63 13.50
N SER A 13 -5.33 -21.24 14.65
CA SER A 13 -4.48 -22.42 14.77
C SER A 13 -5.01 -23.40 15.81
N GLN A 14 -4.54 -24.65 15.78
CA GLN A 14 -4.80 -25.61 16.86
C GLN A 14 -4.02 -25.29 18.15
N SER A 15 -3.07 -24.36 18.08
CA SER A 15 -2.40 -23.78 19.25
C SER A 15 -3.25 -22.65 19.85
N PRO A 16 -3.10 -22.35 21.16
CA PRO A 16 -3.86 -21.30 21.85
C PRO A 16 -3.34 -19.90 21.46
N VAL A 17 -3.57 -19.53 20.21
CA VAL A 17 -3.21 -18.23 19.62
C VAL A 17 -4.50 -17.46 19.35
N LEU A 18 -4.51 -16.21 19.78
CA LEU A 18 -5.63 -15.30 19.57
C LEU A 18 -5.13 -14.06 18.83
N LEU A 19 -5.77 -13.75 17.71
CA LEU A 19 -5.48 -12.57 16.92
C LEU A 19 -6.55 -11.51 17.21
N ALA A 20 -6.13 -10.29 17.56
CA ALA A 20 -7.03 -9.17 17.81
C ALA A 20 -6.83 -8.08 16.76
N LEU A 21 -7.92 -7.59 16.17
CA LEU A 21 -7.86 -6.57 15.13
C LEU A 21 -8.19 -5.18 15.66
N VAL A 22 -7.42 -4.20 15.21
CA VAL A 22 -7.63 -2.78 15.46
C VAL A 22 -7.76 -2.11 14.10
N ALA A 23 -8.82 -1.33 13.91
CA ALA A 23 -9.13 -0.72 12.63
C ALA A 23 -9.58 0.74 12.77
N GLY A 24 -9.57 1.44 11.63
CA GLY A 24 -10.06 2.82 11.52
C GLY A 24 -9.23 3.82 12.32
N GLN A 25 -9.87 4.87 12.82
CA GLN A 25 -9.23 5.92 13.62
C GLN A 25 -8.59 5.38 14.91
N SER A 26 -9.04 4.23 15.42
CA SER A 26 -8.42 3.60 16.59
C SER A 26 -7.04 3.04 16.28
N ALA A 27 -6.81 2.51 15.07
CA ALA A 27 -5.51 1.98 14.67
C ALA A 27 -4.45 3.10 14.69
N ALA A 28 -4.81 4.27 14.19
CA ALA A 28 -3.97 5.46 14.19
C ALA A 28 -3.48 5.90 15.58
N ILE A 29 -4.39 5.86 16.54
CA ILE A 29 -4.08 6.21 17.93
C ILE A 29 -3.19 5.11 18.53
N MET A 30 -3.48 3.86 18.21
CA MET A 30 -2.80 2.70 18.79
C MET A 30 -1.35 2.53 18.30
N GLU A 31 -0.99 3.06 17.13
CA GLU A 31 0.41 3.11 16.65
C GLU A 31 1.34 3.92 17.56
N ASN A 32 0.82 4.89 18.31
CA ASN A 32 1.61 5.73 19.22
C ASN A 32 1.54 5.24 20.68
N VAL A 33 0.97 4.06 20.92
CA VAL A 33 0.82 3.45 22.23
C VAL A 33 1.80 2.28 22.33
N SER A 34 2.39 2.07 23.51
CA SER A 34 3.31 0.94 23.69
C SER A 34 2.58 -0.40 23.66
N ASP A 35 3.27 -1.43 23.17
CA ASP A 35 2.76 -2.79 23.07
C ASP A 35 2.18 -3.31 24.39
N ASP A 36 2.85 -3.05 25.53
CA ASP A 36 2.37 -3.44 26.86
C ASP A 36 0.99 -2.86 27.18
N VAL A 37 0.73 -1.61 26.79
CA VAL A 37 -0.56 -0.96 27.00
C VAL A 37 -1.61 -1.55 26.07
N ILE A 38 -1.27 -1.83 24.82
CA ILE A 38 -2.16 -2.47 23.83
C ILE A 38 -2.57 -3.85 24.31
N VAL A 39 -1.60 -4.67 24.72
CA VAL A 39 -1.81 -6.01 25.29
C VAL A 39 -2.65 -5.93 26.56
N GLY A 40 -2.37 -4.97 27.44
CA GLY A 40 -3.16 -4.75 28.65
C GLY A 40 -4.64 -4.48 28.34
N ARG A 41 -4.92 -3.67 27.32
CA ARG A 41 -6.29 -3.42 26.84
C ARG A 41 -6.94 -4.66 26.25
N CYS A 42 -6.21 -5.46 25.46
CA CYS A 42 -6.68 -6.77 24.97
C CYS A 42 -7.13 -7.67 26.11
N ILE A 43 -6.27 -7.84 27.11
CA ILE A 43 -6.54 -8.70 28.26
C ILE A 43 -7.75 -8.19 29.06
N ALA A 44 -7.88 -6.87 29.24
CA ALA A 44 -9.02 -6.28 29.93
C ALA A 44 -10.34 -6.56 29.20
N VAL A 45 -10.37 -6.44 27.86
CA VAL A 45 -11.55 -6.77 27.05
C VAL A 45 -11.89 -8.26 27.17
N LEU A 46 -10.90 -9.15 27.02
CA LEU A 46 -11.10 -10.59 27.13
C LEU A 46 -11.61 -10.99 28.52
N LYS A 47 -11.07 -10.39 29.58
CA LYS A 47 -11.54 -10.62 30.96
C LYS A 47 -12.97 -10.15 31.18
N GLY A 48 -13.39 -9.07 30.50
CA GLY A 48 -14.77 -8.63 30.50
C GLY A 48 -15.74 -9.63 29.85
N ILE A 49 -15.27 -10.35 28.82
CA ILE A 49 -16.09 -11.31 28.07
C ILE A 49 -16.10 -12.70 28.73
N PHE A 50 -14.93 -13.21 29.12
CA PHE A 50 -14.74 -14.59 29.58
C PHE A 50 -14.58 -14.73 31.10
N GLY A 51 -14.46 -13.61 31.82
CA GLY A 51 -14.24 -13.59 33.27
C GLY A 51 -12.76 -13.57 33.66
N ASN A 52 -12.47 -12.99 34.82
CA ASN A 52 -11.11 -12.66 35.24
C ASN A 52 -10.21 -13.89 35.51
N SER A 53 -10.81 -15.03 35.89
CA SER A 53 -10.10 -16.29 36.17
C SER A 53 -9.84 -17.13 34.92
N ALA A 54 -10.57 -16.89 33.82
CA ALA A 54 -10.47 -17.67 32.59
C ALA A 54 -9.38 -17.16 31.63
N VAL A 55 -8.89 -15.93 31.83
CA VAL A 55 -7.93 -15.27 30.93
C VAL A 55 -6.55 -15.17 31.60
N PRO A 56 -5.60 -16.07 31.26
CA PRO A 56 -4.23 -16.00 31.76
C PRO A 56 -3.43 -14.88 31.08
N GLN A 57 -2.22 -14.62 31.59
CA GLN A 57 -1.26 -13.76 30.91
C GLN A 57 -0.72 -14.46 29.64
N PRO A 58 -0.58 -13.74 28.52
CA PRO A 58 0.00 -14.30 27.31
C PRO A 58 1.49 -14.61 27.53
N ARG A 59 1.96 -15.71 26.95
CA ARG A 59 3.38 -16.09 27.00
C ARG A 59 4.22 -15.28 26.02
N GLU A 60 3.64 -14.97 24.86
CA GLU A 60 4.25 -14.19 23.79
C GLU A 60 3.20 -13.26 23.20
N THR A 61 3.63 -12.07 22.81
CA THR A 61 2.79 -11.04 22.21
C THR A 61 3.55 -10.38 21.08
N VAL A 62 2.87 -10.19 19.95
CA VAL A 62 3.41 -9.44 18.81
C VAL A 62 2.35 -8.44 18.39
N VAL A 63 2.73 -7.17 18.34
CA VAL A 63 1.89 -6.08 17.83
C VAL A 63 2.46 -5.63 16.49
N THR A 64 1.62 -5.55 15.47
CA THR A 64 2.03 -5.20 14.11
C THR A 64 1.22 -4.02 13.59
N SER A 65 1.90 -3.00 13.08
CA SER A 65 1.31 -1.88 12.33
C SER A 65 1.74 -1.98 10.86
N PHE A 66 0.77 -1.91 9.94
CA PHE A 66 1.03 -2.14 8.50
C PHE A 66 0.79 -0.91 7.62
N VAL A 67 0.11 0.14 8.10
CA VAL A 67 -0.24 1.31 7.27
C VAL A 67 -0.20 2.59 8.08
N SER A 68 0.77 3.46 7.79
CA SER A 68 0.81 4.80 8.36
C SER A 68 -0.47 5.57 8.03
N VAL A 69 -1.06 6.12 9.08
CA VAL A 69 -2.27 6.95 9.04
C VAL A 69 -2.12 8.09 8.04
N GLY A 70 -3.15 8.31 7.21
CA GLY A 70 -3.20 9.44 6.27
C GLY A 70 -2.82 9.12 4.83
N SER A 71 -2.46 7.87 4.52
CA SER A 71 -2.31 7.41 3.14
C SER A 71 -3.62 7.55 2.35
N SER A 72 -3.57 8.34 1.29
CA SER A 72 -4.61 8.58 0.30
C SER A 72 -4.40 7.68 -0.93
N GLY A 73 -5.45 7.44 -1.71
CA GLY A 73 -5.35 6.70 -2.97
C GLY A 73 -4.30 7.26 -3.93
N SER A 74 -4.06 8.57 -3.90
CA SER A 74 -3.02 9.27 -4.66
C SER A 74 -1.60 8.95 -4.21
N ASP A 75 -1.40 8.57 -2.95
CA ASP A 75 -0.07 8.21 -2.45
C ASP A 75 0.40 6.90 -3.06
N TYR A 76 -0.50 5.96 -3.36
CA TYR A 76 -0.17 4.73 -4.08
C TYR A 76 0.31 5.00 -5.50
N ASP A 77 -0.34 5.93 -6.19
CA ASP A 77 0.02 6.31 -7.57
C ASP A 77 1.36 7.06 -7.58
N LEU A 78 1.60 7.94 -6.60
CA LEU A 78 2.88 8.63 -6.40
C LEU A 78 4.00 7.66 -6.06
N LEU A 79 3.77 6.73 -5.11
CA LEU A 79 4.75 5.73 -4.72
C LEU A 79 5.05 4.74 -5.85
N ALA A 80 4.10 4.47 -6.74
CA ALA A 80 4.28 3.60 -7.90
C ALA A 80 4.97 4.28 -9.10
N ALA A 81 5.18 5.60 -9.05
CA ALA A 81 5.80 6.33 -10.13
C ALA A 81 7.32 6.04 -10.19
N PRO A 82 7.86 5.66 -11.35
CA PRO A 82 9.29 5.44 -11.49
C PRO A 82 10.03 6.79 -11.43
N VAL A 83 11.19 6.80 -10.78
CA VAL A 83 12.00 8.03 -10.67
C VAL A 83 12.97 8.09 -11.84
N THR A 84 12.76 9.13 -12.65
CA THR A 84 13.67 9.53 -13.71
C THR A 84 14.70 10.50 -13.15
N PRO A 85 16.01 10.33 -13.44
CA PRO A 85 17.01 11.34 -13.08
C PRO A 85 16.60 12.67 -13.69
N GLN A 86 16.56 13.75 -12.90
CA GLN A 86 16.31 15.08 -13.45
C GLN A 86 17.61 15.56 -14.12
N SER A 87 17.60 15.76 -15.44
CA SER A 87 18.75 16.31 -16.17
C SER A 87 19.16 17.66 -15.58
N ALA A 88 20.28 17.69 -14.87
CA ALA A 88 20.91 18.93 -14.41
C ALA A 88 21.72 19.57 -15.55
N SER A 89 21.05 20.06 -16.60
CA SER A 89 21.63 21.04 -17.55
C SER A 89 20.54 21.60 -18.46
N THR A 90 20.17 22.87 -18.31
CA THR A 90 20.70 24.02 -19.07
C THR A 90 20.16 24.09 -20.50
N SER A 91 19.17 24.97 -20.70
CA SER A 91 18.89 25.69 -21.95
C SER A 91 19.31 24.99 -23.25
N GLY A 92 18.52 24.01 -23.68
CA GLY A 92 18.66 23.38 -24.99
C GLY A 92 17.34 22.73 -25.34
N THR A 93 16.84 23.01 -26.54
CA THR A 93 15.60 22.43 -27.09
C THR A 93 15.61 20.91 -26.93
N PRO A 94 14.54 20.28 -26.41
CA PRO A 94 14.48 18.83 -26.25
C PRO A 94 14.58 18.19 -27.63
N THR A 95 15.61 17.38 -27.85
CA THR A 95 15.65 16.44 -28.97
C THR A 95 14.83 15.21 -28.55
N GLU A 96 13.92 14.73 -29.40
CA GLU A 96 12.96 13.67 -29.08
C GLU A 96 13.61 12.30 -28.74
N ASP A 97 14.93 12.17 -28.92
CA ASP A 97 15.66 10.90 -28.83
C ASP A 97 16.29 10.61 -27.45
N SER A 98 16.25 11.55 -26.49
CA SER A 98 16.76 11.31 -25.14
C SER A 98 15.63 11.17 -24.13
N LYS A 99 14.79 10.15 -24.29
CA LYS A 99 13.84 9.75 -23.25
C LYS A 99 14.66 9.21 -22.08
N GLU A 100 14.92 10.05 -21.07
CA GLU A 100 15.72 9.66 -19.90
C GLU A 100 15.12 8.41 -19.26
N MET A 101 15.90 7.32 -19.26
CA MET A 101 15.45 6.02 -18.75
C MET A 101 15.27 6.10 -17.24
N PRO A 102 14.10 5.74 -16.68
CA PRO A 102 13.94 5.68 -15.24
C PRO A 102 14.89 4.65 -14.63
N ARG A 103 15.51 5.00 -13.50
CA ARG A 103 16.51 4.14 -12.84
C ARG A 103 16.02 3.50 -11.56
N LEU A 104 14.94 4.01 -10.99
CA LEU A 104 14.37 3.53 -9.74
C LEU A 104 12.88 3.28 -9.94
N PHE A 105 12.46 2.07 -9.58
CA PHE A 105 11.10 1.57 -9.69
C PHE A 105 10.65 1.07 -8.31
N PHE A 106 9.36 1.20 -8.02
CA PHE A 106 8.81 0.87 -6.70
C PHE A 106 7.69 -0.16 -6.81
N ALA A 107 7.90 -1.29 -6.15
CA ALA A 107 6.93 -2.38 -6.00
C ALA A 107 6.66 -2.62 -4.51
N GLY A 108 5.58 -3.34 -4.22
CA GLY A 108 5.12 -3.62 -2.86
C GLY A 108 3.63 -3.35 -2.67
N GLU A 109 3.10 -3.77 -1.52
CA GLU A 109 1.69 -3.60 -1.15
C GLU A 109 1.24 -2.13 -1.08
N HIS A 110 2.18 -1.22 -0.81
CA HIS A 110 1.96 0.22 -0.74
C HIS A 110 2.04 0.92 -2.10
N THR A 111 2.24 0.18 -3.20
CA THR A 111 2.33 0.75 -4.56
C THR A 111 1.19 0.27 -5.47
N ILE A 112 0.12 -0.33 -4.92
CA ILE A 112 -1.04 -0.79 -5.69
C ILE A 112 -2.37 -0.40 -5.05
N ARG A 113 -3.06 0.54 -5.68
CA ARG A 113 -4.31 1.12 -5.18
C ARG A 113 -5.47 0.13 -5.05
N ASN A 114 -5.57 -0.82 -5.96
CA ASN A 114 -6.71 -1.75 -6.00
C ASN A 114 -6.63 -2.85 -4.92
N TYR A 115 -5.43 -3.09 -4.39
CA TYR A 115 -5.15 -4.19 -3.45
C TYR A 115 -4.15 -3.79 -2.36
N PRO A 116 -4.41 -2.71 -1.60
CA PRO A 116 -3.47 -2.20 -0.61
C PRO A 116 -3.32 -3.15 0.59
N ALA A 117 -2.14 -3.19 1.20
CA ALA A 117 -1.86 -3.98 2.42
C ALA A 117 -2.22 -5.48 2.30
N THR A 118 -2.08 -6.03 1.10
CA THR A 118 -2.33 -7.46 0.83
C THR A 118 -1.11 -8.11 0.18
N VAL A 119 -0.90 -9.39 0.49
CA VAL A 119 0.15 -10.21 -0.12
C VAL A 119 -0.01 -10.29 -1.64
N HIS A 120 -1.24 -10.48 -2.13
CA HIS A 120 -1.50 -10.50 -3.57
C HIS A 120 -1.27 -9.12 -4.21
N GLY A 121 -1.51 -8.02 -3.49
CA GLY A 121 -1.16 -6.68 -3.94
C GLY A 121 0.33 -6.51 -4.16
N ALA A 122 1.15 -6.90 -3.17
CA ALA A 122 2.61 -6.87 -3.31
C ALA A 122 3.11 -7.72 -4.50
N PHE A 123 2.51 -8.89 -4.70
CA PHE A 123 2.84 -9.76 -5.83
C PHE A 123 2.50 -9.10 -7.18
N LEU A 124 1.30 -8.55 -7.32
CA LEU A 124 0.84 -7.91 -8.56
C LEU A 124 1.62 -6.64 -8.89
N SER A 125 1.98 -5.82 -7.90
CA SER A 125 2.83 -4.65 -8.13
C SER A 125 4.25 -5.04 -8.54
N GLY A 126 4.78 -6.16 -8.02
CA GLY A 126 6.05 -6.74 -8.48
C GLY A 126 6.03 -7.12 -9.95
N LEU A 127 4.97 -7.81 -10.42
CA LEU A 127 4.82 -8.14 -11.84
C LEU A 127 4.71 -6.88 -12.72
N ARG A 128 4.00 -5.85 -12.25
CA ARG A 128 3.87 -4.57 -12.95
C ARG A 128 5.22 -3.89 -13.17
N GLU A 129 6.04 -3.74 -12.12
CA GLU A 129 7.35 -3.09 -12.26
C GLU A 129 8.33 -3.95 -13.06
N ALA A 130 8.28 -5.28 -12.92
CA ALA A 130 9.10 -6.18 -13.75
C ALA A 130 8.80 -6.02 -15.25
N GLY A 131 7.51 -5.95 -15.62
CA GLY A 131 7.08 -5.67 -17.00
C GLY A 131 7.55 -4.30 -17.47
N ARG A 132 7.36 -3.26 -16.66
CA ARG A 132 7.79 -1.89 -16.98
C ARG A 132 9.30 -1.79 -17.19
N ILE A 133 10.11 -2.44 -16.34
CA ILE A 133 11.57 -2.49 -16.49
C ILE A 133 11.94 -3.23 -17.78
N ALA A 134 11.28 -4.36 -18.07
CA ALA A 134 11.51 -5.10 -19.29
C ALA A 134 11.17 -4.27 -20.54
N ASP A 135 10.08 -3.50 -20.52
CA ASP A 135 9.70 -2.60 -21.61
C ASP A 135 10.77 -1.53 -21.86
N TYR A 136 11.32 -0.93 -20.79
CA TYR A 136 12.39 0.07 -20.90
C TYR A 136 13.73 -0.51 -21.37
N LEU A 137 14.09 -1.72 -20.92
CA LEU A 137 15.41 -2.32 -21.20
C LEU A 137 15.45 -3.12 -22.51
N LEU A 138 14.38 -3.82 -22.83
CA LEU A 138 14.34 -4.78 -23.93
C LEU A 138 13.61 -4.22 -25.15
N GLY A 139 12.81 -3.16 -25.00
CA GLY A 139 12.07 -2.53 -26.09
C GLY A 139 11.18 -3.53 -26.81
N PHE A 140 10.04 -3.90 -26.22
CA PHE A 140 9.07 -4.74 -26.94
C PHE A 140 8.49 -3.97 -28.13
N PRO A 141 8.34 -4.61 -29.32
CA PRO A 141 7.62 -4.03 -30.42
C PRO A 141 6.15 -3.84 -30.00
N ASN A 142 5.72 -2.58 -29.88
CA ASN A 142 4.35 -2.19 -29.57
C ASN A 142 3.34 -2.97 -30.43
N THR A 143 2.52 -3.82 -29.80
CA THR A 143 1.18 -4.15 -30.31
C THR A 143 0.15 -3.71 -29.29
N TYR A 144 0.04 -2.39 -29.10
CA TYR A 144 -1.22 -1.77 -28.73
C TYR A 144 -1.72 -1.03 -29.97
N PRO A 145 -2.98 -1.23 -30.41
CA PRO A 145 -3.52 -0.48 -31.54
C PRO A 145 -3.48 1.02 -31.22
N GLU A 146 -3.05 1.83 -32.19
CA GLU A 146 -3.05 3.29 -32.06
C GLU A 146 -4.44 3.76 -31.61
N GLU A 147 -4.48 4.66 -30.61
CA GLU A 147 -5.70 5.41 -30.32
C GLU A 147 -6.17 6.11 -31.60
N PRO A 148 -7.49 6.10 -31.89
CA PRO A 148 -8.00 6.71 -33.11
C PRO A 148 -7.64 8.20 -33.11
N LYS A 149 -6.90 8.62 -34.16
CA LYS A 149 -6.58 10.03 -34.41
C LYS A 149 -7.85 10.86 -34.38
N GLN A 150 -7.94 11.82 -33.46
CA GLN A 150 -8.98 12.84 -33.50
C GLN A 150 -8.92 13.58 -34.83
N GLU A 151 -10.00 13.52 -35.60
CA GLU A 151 -10.15 14.29 -36.82
C GLU A 151 -10.08 15.80 -36.50
N PRO A 152 -9.41 16.60 -37.35
CA PRO A 152 -9.32 18.04 -37.14
C PRO A 152 -10.72 18.67 -37.19
N SER A 153 -11.07 19.39 -36.13
CA SER A 153 -12.30 20.16 -36.06
C SER A 153 -12.29 21.24 -37.15
N THR A 154 -13.11 21.08 -38.17
CA THR A 154 -13.40 22.15 -39.13
C THR A 154 -14.16 23.25 -38.39
N SER A 155 -13.45 24.33 -38.08
CA SER A 155 -14.04 25.62 -37.72
C SER A 155 -14.81 26.14 -38.94
N SER A 156 -16.13 25.99 -38.91
CA SER A 156 -17.04 26.69 -39.83
C SER A 156 -17.51 27.95 -39.13
N ALA A 157 -16.95 29.09 -39.53
CA ALA A 157 -17.52 30.39 -39.27
C ALA A 157 -18.87 30.51 -40.02
N ASN A 158 -19.91 30.88 -39.28
CA ASN A 158 -21.05 31.67 -39.76
C ASN A 158 -21.78 32.28 -38.57
#